data_AF-A0A317UD35-F1
#
_entry.id   AF-A0A317UD35-F1
#
_cell.length_a   1.000
_cell.length_b   1.000
_cell.length_c   1.000
_cell.angle_alpha   90.00
_cell.angle_beta   90.00
_cell.angle_gamma   90.00
#
_symmetry.space_group_name_H-M   'P 1'
#
loop_
_entity.id
_entity.type
_entity.pdbx_description
1 polymer ?
#
loop_
_entity_poly.entity_id
_entity_poly.type
_entity_poly.pdbx_seq_one_letter_code
_entity_poly.pdbx_strand_id
1 'polypeptide(L)'
;MERVMEQSVEEKEEAKGTSREPGALAGVYEVLSQRAIDEAIRIGVEAGTAAAERRLEEGKKEQTKGRYTRRLHNTRLLLANYRNLKEHVSGAVFNGRKAKESALDILDGLDSFEYEDNYYIGSIKQSQQRTLIILTHIDEMLNLYRISCEQSGKAEEMRRYRILHAAYIAPEKKSAEEIARENCVEKRTYYSDLGKAVKPLSALIFGIDGIRLA
;
A
#
# COMPACT_ATOMS: atom_id res chain seq x y z
N MET A 1 7.93 54.13 -85.39
CA MET A 1 6.75 53.30 -85.06
C MET A 1 6.94 52.02 -85.86
N GLU A 2 7.14 50.84 -85.28
CA GLU A 2 6.48 50.22 -84.13
C GLU A 2 7.37 49.12 -83.54
N ARG A 3 7.13 48.78 -82.27
CA ARG A 3 7.92 47.88 -81.44
C ARG A 3 7.63 46.41 -81.73
N VAL A 4 8.69 45.60 -81.73
CA VAL A 4 8.69 44.14 -81.61
C VAL A 4 8.04 43.73 -80.29
N MET A 5 7.15 42.71 -80.30
CA MET A 5 6.92 41.84 -79.14
C MET A 5 6.34 40.48 -79.59
N GLU A 6 7.17 39.47 -79.33
CA GLU A 6 6.99 38.03 -79.11
C GLU A 6 5.65 37.34 -79.42
N GLN A 7 5.78 36.23 -80.16
CA GLN A 7 4.85 35.11 -80.14
C GLN A 7 5.00 34.31 -78.85
N SER A 8 3.88 33.99 -78.20
CA SER A 8 3.77 32.86 -77.28
C SER A 8 2.35 32.30 -77.40
N VAL A 9 2.26 31.13 -78.04
CA VAL A 9 1.09 30.27 -78.09
C VAL A 9 1.11 29.46 -76.80
N GLU A 10 0.07 29.55 -75.97
CA GLU A 10 -0.17 28.57 -74.91
C GLU A 10 -1.69 28.37 -74.74
N GLU A 11 -2.05 27.09 -74.64
CA GLU A 11 -3.36 26.51 -74.88
C GLU A 11 -4.40 26.92 -73.84
N LYS A 12 -5.62 27.23 -74.30
CA LYS A 12 -6.81 27.19 -73.44
C LYS A 12 -7.19 25.71 -73.22
N GLU A 13 -6.66 25.08 -72.17
CA GLU A 13 -7.29 23.89 -71.61
C GLU A 13 -8.56 24.31 -70.87
N GLU A 14 -9.71 24.06 -71.51
CA GLU A 14 -11.01 24.06 -70.83
C GLU A 14 -10.95 23.08 -69.66
N ALA A 15 -10.95 23.61 -68.44
CA ALA A 15 -11.24 22.82 -67.25
C ALA A 15 -12.69 22.31 -67.35
N LYS A 16 -12.86 21.12 -67.95
CA LYS A 16 -14.11 20.35 -67.94
C LYS A 16 -14.41 19.97 -66.50
N GLY A 17 -15.16 20.83 -65.81
CA GLY A 17 -15.74 20.54 -64.52
C GLY A 17 -16.57 19.26 -64.64
N THR A 18 -16.06 18.17 -64.06
CA THR A 18 -16.81 16.92 -64.00
C THR A 18 -17.96 17.14 -63.03
N SER A 19 -19.16 17.31 -63.58
CA SER A 19 -20.42 17.37 -62.84
C SER A 19 -20.61 16.07 -62.06
N ARG A 20 -20.20 16.07 -60.79
CA ARG A 20 -20.56 15.01 -59.84
C ARG A 20 -22.01 15.23 -59.45
N GLU A 21 -22.85 14.21 -59.69
CA GLU A 21 -24.26 14.25 -59.31
C GLU A 21 -24.44 14.50 -57.80
N PRO A 22 -25.43 15.30 -57.39
CA PRO A 22 -25.64 15.68 -55.98
C PRO A 22 -25.83 14.48 -55.04
N GLY A 23 -26.30 13.32 -55.54
CA GLY A 23 -26.42 12.08 -54.77
C GLY A 23 -25.07 11.43 -54.39
N ALA A 24 -24.01 11.63 -55.19
CA ALA A 24 -22.69 11.08 -54.91
C ALA A 24 -21.98 11.82 -53.75
N LEU A 25 -22.23 13.13 -53.62
CA LEU A 25 -21.72 13.92 -52.50
C LEU A 25 -22.41 13.57 -51.18
N ALA A 26 -23.72 13.30 -51.20
CA ALA A 26 -24.47 12.88 -50.03
C ALA A 26 -23.98 11.53 -49.46
N GLY A 27 -23.77 10.52 -50.32
CA GLY A 27 -23.26 9.22 -49.90
C GLY A 27 -21.83 9.27 -49.36
N VAL A 28 -20.97 10.11 -49.92
CA VAL A 28 -19.61 10.33 -49.38
C VAL A 28 -19.66 11.01 -48.01
N TYR A 29 -20.57 11.97 -47.81
CA TYR A 29 -20.75 12.65 -46.53
C TYR A 29 -21.28 11.71 -45.44
N GLU A 30 -22.22 10.83 -45.78
CA GLU A 30 -22.78 9.82 -44.89
C GLU A 30 -21.70 8.81 -44.43
N VAL A 31 -20.88 8.30 -45.35
CA VAL A 31 -19.77 7.38 -45.03
C VAL A 31 -18.70 8.07 -44.17
N LEU A 32 -18.36 9.32 -44.46
CA LEU A 32 -17.42 10.09 -43.64
C LEU A 32 -17.98 10.38 -42.25
N SER A 33 -19.26 10.70 -42.15
CA SER A 33 -19.92 10.94 -40.86
C SER A 33 -20.01 9.67 -40.02
N GLN A 34 -20.33 8.53 -40.62
CA GLN A 34 -20.38 7.25 -39.90
C GLN A 34 -18.99 6.87 -39.36
N ARG A 35 -17.94 7.04 -40.18
CA ARG A 35 -16.56 6.82 -39.75
C ARG A 35 -16.15 7.75 -38.61
N ALA A 36 -16.58 9.01 -38.64
CA ALA A 36 -16.31 9.96 -37.57
C ALA A 36 -17.02 9.57 -36.26
N ILE A 37 -18.25 9.05 -36.34
CA ILE A 37 -19.00 8.54 -35.18
C ILE A 37 -18.32 7.29 -34.61
N ASP A 38 -17.96 6.32 -35.46
CA ASP A 38 -17.31 5.08 -35.03
C ASP A 38 -15.94 5.37 -34.38
N GLU A 39 -15.18 6.32 -34.94
CA GLU A 39 -13.91 6.75 -34.37
C GLU A 39 -14.09 7.50 -33.04
N ALA A 40 -15.13 8.35 -32.93
CA ALA A 40 -15.45 9.02 -31.68
C ALA A 40 -15.88 8.01 -30.59
N ILE A 41 -16.64 6.96 -30.95
CA ILE A 41 -16.99 5.86 -30.06
C ILE A 41 -15.73 5.12 -29.62
N ARG A 42 -14.83 4.78 -30.56
CA ARG A 42 -13.57 4.10 -30.26
C ARG A 42 -12.71 4.90 -29.28
N ILE A 43 -12.47 6.18 -29.56
CA ILE A 43 -11.72 7.09 -28.69
C ILE A 43 -12.39 7.21 -27.32
N GLY A 44 -13.72 7.35 -27.29
CA GLY A 44 -14.49 7.44 -26.06
C GLY A 44 -14.39 6.18 -25.19
N VAL A 45 -14.46 4.99 -25.80
CA VAL A 45 -14.31 3.70 -25.11
C VAL A 45 -12.87 3.53 -24.62
N GLU A 46 -11.86 3.75 -25.46
CA GLU A 46 -10.44 3.64 -25.08
C GLU A 46 -10.08 4.62 -23.95
N ALA A 47 -10.55 5.86 -24.02
CA ALA A 47 -10.34 6.84 -22.95
C ALA A 47 -11.08 6.45 -21.66
N GLY A 48 -12.30 5.93 -21.79
CA GLY A 48 -13.12 5.46 -20.67
C GLY A 48 -12.51 4.25 -19.95
N THR A 49 -12.08 3.23 -20.70
CA THR A 49 -11.42 2.03 -20.15
C THR A 49 -10.08 2.38 -19.51
N ALA A 50 -9.24 3.17 -20.18
CA ALA A 50 -7.96 3.61 -19.63
C ALA A 50 -8.11 4.49 -18.38
N ALA A 51 -9.19 5.29 -18.28
CA ALA A 51 -9.50 6.06 -17.08
C ALA A 51 -10.02 5.17 -15.94
N ALA A 52 -10.84 4.16 -16.27
CA ALA A 52 -11.33 3.18 -15.29
C ALA A 52 -10.19 2.32 -14.73
N GLU A 53 -9.31 1.79 -15.58
CA GLU A 53 -8.13 1.02 -15.18
C GLU A 53 -7.21 1.85 -14.28
N ARG A 54 -6.90 3.09 -14.66
CA ARG A 54 -6.11 4.01 -13.81
C ARG A 54 -6.73 4.23 -12.44
N ARG A 55 -8.05 4.49 -12.38
CA ARG A 55 -8.75 4.65 -11.09
C ARG A 55 -8.73 3.36 -10.25
N LEU A 56 -8.86 2.20 -10.88
CA LEU A 56 -8.78 0.92 -10.18
C LEU A 56 -7.37 0.66 -9.64
N GLU A 57 -6.33 0.95 -10.41
CA GLU A 57 -4.94 0.85 -9.94
C GLU A 57 -4.61 1.85 -8.83
N GLU A 58 -5.03 3.10 -8.97
CA GLU A 58 -4.87 4.13 -7.94
C GLU A 58 -5.61 3.74 -6.67
N GLY A 59 -6.85 3.25 -6.80
CA GLY A 59 -7.63 2.73 -5.67
C GLY A 59 -6.94 1.56 -4.96
N LYS A 60 -6.39 0.58 -5.71
CA LYS A 60 -5.61 -0.53 -5.14
C LYS A 60 -4.34 -0.03 -4.43
N LYS A 61 -3.62 0.91 -5.03
CA LYS A 61 -2.40 1.52 -4.43
C LYS A 61 -2.74 2.28 -3.15
N GLU A 62 -3.85 3.00 -3.12
CA GLU A 62 -4.29 3.74 -1.93
C GLU A 62 -4.75 2.78 -0.82
N GLN A 63 -5.51 1.75 -1.16
CA GLN A 63 -5.92 0.72 -0.20
C GLN A 63 -4.72 -0.01 0.42
N THR A 64 -3.73 -0.40 -0.39
CA THR A 64 -2.51 -1.05 0.11
C THR A 64 -1.67 -0.13 0.99
N LYS A 65 -1.52 1.16 0.63
CA LYS A 65 -0.85 2.16 1.47
C LYS A 65 -1.58 2.41 2.78
N GLY A 66 -2.91 2.48 2.73
CA GLY A 66 -3.78 2.64 3.90
C GLY A 66 -3.62 1.45 4.85
N ARG A 67 -3.70 0.22 4.32
CA ARG A 67 -3.52 -1.02 5.09
C ARG A 67 -2.13 -1.10 5.73
N TYR A 68 -1.06 -0.81 4.97
CA TYR A 68 0.30 -0.79 5.51
C TYR A 68 0.45 0.20 6.66
N THR A 69 -0.04 1.42 6.49
CA THR A 69 0.05 2.48 7.51
C THR A 69 -0.71 2.09 8.78
N ARG A 70 -1.90 1.52 8.62
CA ARG A 70 -2.75 1.03 9.71
C ARG A 70 -2.08 -0.11 10.47
N ARG A 71 -1.57 -1.13 9.79
CA ARG A 71 -0.88 -2.25 10.42
C ARG A 71 0.37 -1.81 11.17
N LEU A 72 1.12 -0.85 10.62
CA LEU A 72 2.27 -0.28 11.30
C LEU A 72 1.88 0.45 12.58
N HIS A 73 0.76 1.19 12.55
CA HIS A 73 0.17 1.83 13.72
C HIS A 73 -0.30 0.80 14.76
N ASN A 74 -1.08 -0.19 14.34
CA ASN A 74 -1.57 -1.29 15.17
C ASN A 74 -0.41 -2.07 15.82
N THR A 75 0.69 -2.29 15.10
CA THR A 75 1.90 -2.91 15.65
C THR A 75 2.48 -2.09 16.81
N ARG A 76 2.59 -0.76 16.65
CA ARG A 76 3.05 0.10 17.75
C ARG A 76 2.11 0.03 18.95
N LEU A 77 0.81 -0.01 18.70
CA LEU A 77 -0.21 -0.07 19.74
C LEU A 77 -0.16 -1.39 20.52
N LEU A 78 0.03 -2.51 19.81
CA LEU A 78 0.28 -3.84 20.40
C LEU A 78 1.53 -3.84 21.29
N LEU A 79 2.65 -3.33 20.78
CA LEU A 79 3.91 -3.29 21.52
C LEU A 79 3.84 -2.38 22.75
N ALA A 80 3.21 -1.21 22.62
CA ALA A 80 3.01 -0.28 23.73
C ALA A 80 2.16 -0.89 24.85
N ASN A 81 1.20 -1.74 24.50
CA ASN A 81 0.32 -2.42 25.45
C ASN A 81 0.75 -3.85 25.80
N TYR A 82 1.86 -4.35 25.26
CA TYR A 82 2.27 -5.76 25.38
C TYR A 82 2.30 -6.23 26.84
N ARG A 83 2.91 -5.46 27.74
CA ARG A 83 2.99 -5.79 29.17
C ARG A 83 1.60 -5.87 29.83
N ASN A 84 0.71 -4.94 29.51
CA ASN A 84 -0.66 -4.92 30.03
C ASN A 84 -1.49 -6.09 29.50
N LEU A 85 -1.28 -6.47 28.23
CA LEU A 85 -1.92 -7.64 27.63
C LEU A 85 -1.40 -8.92 28.30
N LYS A 86 -0.10 -9.01 28.59
CA LYS A 86 0.52 -10.15 29.28
C LYS A 86 -0.01 -10.30 30.71
N GLU A 87 -0.19 -9.19 31.42
CA GLU A 87 -0.82 -9.18 32.73
C GLU A 87 -2.30 -9.64 32.67
N HIS A 88 -3.06 -9.19 31.66
CA HIS A 88 -4.46 -9.57 31.47
C HIS A 88 -4.68 -11.09 31.33
N VAL A 89 -3.70 -11.81 30.78
CA VAL A 89 -3.77 -13.27 30.57
C VAL A 89 -3.08 -14.08 31.66
N SER A 90 -2.42 -13.45 32.64
CA SER A 90 -1.55 -14.12 33.63
C SER A 90 -2.24 -15.10 34.59
N GLY A 91 -3.57 -15.23 34.53
CA GLY A 91 -4.36 -16.23 35.27
C GLY A 91 -5.42 -16.94 34.43
N ALA A 92 -5.34 -16.88 33.10
CA ALA A 92 -6.34 -17.45 32.22
C ALA A 92 -6.24 -18.99 32.19
N VAL A 93 -7.31 -19.68 32.61
CA VAL A 93 -7.42 -21.15 32.47
C VAL A 93 -7.85 -21.48 31.04
N PHE A 94 -6.99 -22.18 30.31
CA PHE A 94 -7.24 -22.54 28.92
C PHE A 94 -8.30 -23.65 28.82
N ASN A 95 -9.55 -23.25 28.55
CA ASN A 95 -10.62 -24.19 28.23
C ASN A 95 -10.52 -24.57 26.74
N GLY A 96 -9.91 -25.71 26.45
CA GLY A 96 -9.63 -26.21 25.08
C GLY A 96 -10.85 -26.57 24.21
N ARG A 97 -12.04 -26.00 24.47
CA ARG A 97 -13.29 -26.26 23.73
C ARG A 97 -13.71 -25.16 22.76
N LYS A 98 -12.94 -24.07 22.63
CA LYS A 98 -13.25 -23.00 21.66
C LYS A 98 -12.46 -23.20 20.37
N ALA A 99 -13.10 -22.88 19.25
CA ALA A 99 -12.58 -23.02 17.88
C ALA A 99 -11.11 -22.55 17.77
N LYS A 100 -10.34 -23.22 16.91
CA LYS A 100 -8.97 -22.83 16.55
C LYS A 100 -8.99 -21.47 15.83
N GLU A 101 -9.13 -20.37 16.57
CA GLU A 101 -8.91 -19.03 16.03
C GLU A 101 -7.41 -18.85 15.77
N SER A 102 -7.04 -18.44 14.55
CA SER A 102 -5.67 -18.05 14.22
C SER A 102 -5.41 -16.61 14.65
N ALA A 103 -4.19 -16.29 15.06
CA ALA A 103 -3.81 -14.92 15.39
C ALA A 103 -3.99 -13.97 14.20
N LEU A 104 -3.70 -14.44 12.98
CA LEU A 104 -3.88 -13.67 11.75
C LEU A 104 -5.36 -13.33 11.52
N ASP A 105 -6.27 -14.29 11.66
CA ASP A 105 -7.70 -14.07 11.46
C ASP A 105 -8.26 -13.04 12.46
N ILE A 106 -7.80 -13.12 13.72
CA ILE A 106 -8.18 -12.16 14.76
C ILE A 106 -7.67 -10.77 14.38
N LEU A 107 -6.38 -10.65 14.03
CA LEU A 107 -5.76 -9.37 13.72
C LEU A 107 -6.31 -8.72 12.45
N ASP A 108 -6.58 -9.51 11.40
CA ASP A 108 -7.20 -9.02 10.16
C ASP A 108 -8.66 -8.61 10.37
N GLY A 109 -9.41 -9.35 11.19
CA GLY A 109 -10.76 -8.96 11.58
C GLY A 109 -10.80 -7.65 12.39
N LEU A 110 -9.69 -7.28 13.03
CA LEU A 110 -9.54 -6.00 13.72
C LEU A 110 -9.02 -4.87 12.83
N ASP A 111 -8.40 -5.19 11.70
CA ASP A 111 -7.81 -4.23 10.75
C ASP A 111 -8.88 -3.41 10.01
N SER A 112 -10.15 -3.85 10.02
CA SER A 112 -11.29 -3.13 9.44
C SER A 112 -11.80 -1.95 10.28
N PHE A 113 -11.41 -1.84 11.56
CA PHE A 113 -11.90 -0.77 12.43
C PHE A 113 -10.97 0.44 12.32
N GLU A 114 -11.40 1.43 11.55
CA GLU A 114 -10.52 2.49 11.11
C GLU A 114 -10.28 3.63 12.12
N TYR A 115 -10.98 3.69 13.26
CA TYR A 115 -11.14 5.00 13.92
C TYR A 115 -10.81 5.18 15.41
N GLU A 116 -10.51 4.16 16.22
CA GLU A 116 -10.18 4.42 17.64
C GLU A 116 -9.15 3.45 18.25
N ASP A 117 -7.99 3.98 18.68
CA ASP A 117 -6.92 3.24 19.37
C ASP A 117 -7.45 2.45 20.58
N ASN A 118 -8.36 3.07 21.34
CA ASN A 118 -8.99 2.45 22.50
C ASN A 118 -9.87 1.26 22.12
N TYR A 119 -10.52 1.31 20.96
CA TYR A 119 -11.36 0.22 20.46
C TYR A 119 -10.53 -0.97 20.00
N TYR A 120 -9.40 -0.74 19.33
CA TYR A 120 -8.52 -1.81 18.87
C TYR A 120 -7.98 -2.65 20.04
N ILE A 121 -7.39 -2.01 21.05
CA ILE A 121 -6.90 -2.71 22.25
C ILE A 121 -8.05 -3.27 23.08
N GLY A 122 -9.18 -2.54 23.17
CA GLY A 122 -10.38 -3.03 23.86
C GLY A 122 -10.92 -4.33 23.27
N SER A 123 -10.93 -4.45 21.95
CA SER A 123 -11.40 -5.65 21.24
C SER A 123 -10.48 -6.86 21.46
N ILE A 124 -9.16 -6.64 21.58
CA ILE A 124 -8.20 -7.69 21.93
C ILE A 124 -8.46 -8.18 23.36
N LYS A 125 -8.64 -7.24 24.29
CA LYS A 125 -8.92 -7.50 25.71
C LYS A 125 -10.32 -8.06 25.98
N GLN A 126 -11.17 -8.18 24.96
CA GLN A 126 -12.51 -8.74 25.11
C GLN A 126 -12.47 -10.21 25.56
N SER A 127 -11.40 -10.94 25.23
CA SER A 127 -11.21 -12.33 25.63
C SER A 127 -9.76 -12.61 25.98
N GLN A 128 -9.53 -13.18 27.17
CA GLN A 128 -8.22 -13.66 27.58
C GLN A 128 -7.64 -14.68 26.59
N GLN A 129 -8.48 -15.51 25.98
CA GLN A 129 -8.04 -16.49 24.98
C GLN A 129 -7.50 -15.80 23.72
N ARG A 130 -8.20 -14.78 23.20
CA ARG A 130 -7.74 -14.03 22.02
C ARG A 130 -6.47 -13.25 22.32
N THR A 131 -6.41 -12.61 23.49
CA THR A 131 -5.20 -11.93 23.95
C THR A 131 -4.02 -12.90 24.03
N LEU A 132 -4.22 -14.13 24.55
CA LEU A 132 -3.18 -15.15 24.62
C LEU A 132 -2.69 -15.57 23.22
N ILE A 133 -3.62 -15.85 22.29
CA ILE A 133 -3.29 -16.22 20.91
C ILE A 133 -2.46 -15.10 20.24
N ILE A 134 -2.85 -13.84 20.41
CA ILE A 134 -2.12 -12.69 19.86
C ILE A 134 -0.74 -12.56 20.52
N LEU A 135 -0.62 -12.71 21.83
CA LEU A 135 0.67 -12.62 22.52
C LEU A 135 1.63 -13.73 22.11
N THR A 136 1.16 -14.97 22.01
CA THR A 136 1.96 -16.10 21.51
C THR A 136 2.46 -15.82 20.10
N HIS A 137 1.59 -15.32 19.23
CA HIS A 137 1.98 -14.92 17.87
C HIS A 137 3.03 -13.82 17.86
N ILE A 138 2.87 -12.77 18.68
CA ILE A 138 3.86 -11.68 18.79
C ILE A 138 5.21 -12.23 19.28
N ASP A 139 5.22 -13.11 20.28
CA ASP A 139 6.45 -13.71 20.82
C ASP A 139 7.17 -14.56 19.76
N GLU A 140 6.44 -15.34 18.98
CA GLU A 140 6.98 -16.10 17.84
C GLU A 140 7.59 -15.17 16.78
N MET A 141 6.87 -14.10 16.40
CA MET A 141 7.35 -13.14 15.39
C MET A 141 8.56 -12.33 15.88
N LEU A 142 8.63 -12.02 17.17
CA LEU A 142 9.81 -11.40 17.79
C LEU A 142 11.01 -12.33 17.73
N ASN A 143 10.82 -13.62 17.95
CA ASN A 143 11.91 -14.60 17.84
C ASN A 143 12.40 -14.75 16.39
N LEU A 144 11.50 -14.78 15.42
CA LEU A 144 11.88 -14.77 14.00
C LEU A 144 12.63 -13.49 13.62
N TYR A 145 12.17 -12.34 14.11
CA TYR A 145 12.86 -11.07 13.89
C TYR A 145 14.28 -11.08 14.48
N ARG A 146 14.45 -11.61 15.70
CA ARG A 146 15.77 -11.80 16.32
C ARG A 146 16.69 -12.65 15.43
N ILE A 147 16.23 -13.82 15.01
CA ILE A 147 17.00 -14.75 14.18
C ILE A 147 17.40 -14.07 12.86
N SER A 148 16.48 -13.33 12.23
CA SER A 148 16.77 -12.57 11.01
C SER A 148 17.86 -11.52 11.22
N CYS A 149 17.81 -10.76 12.32
CA CYS A 149 18.85 -9.79 12.66
C CYS A 149 20.20 -10.45 12.95
N GLU A 150 20.22 -11.62 13.59
CA GLU A 150 21.44 -12.38 13.87
C GLU A 150 22.10 -12.88 12.58
N GLN A 151 21.29 -13.44 11.66
CA GLN A 151 21.76 -13.98 10.38
C GLN A 151 22.26 -12.89 9.41
N SER A 152 21.68 -11.69 9.47
CA SER A 152 22.10 -10.55 8.66
C SER A 152 23.54 -10.11 8.93
N GLY A 153 24.07 -10.39 10.13
CA GLY A 153 25.43 -10.01 10.55
C GLY A 153 25.64 -8.50 10.74
N LYS A 154 24.62 -7.67 10.48
CA LYS A 154 24.70 -6.21 10.64
C LYS A 154 24.47 -5.82 12.09
N ALA A 155 25.48 -5.20 12.69
CA ALA A 155 25.40 -4.70 14.07
C ALA A 155 24.22 -3.74 14.31
N GLU A 156 23.83 -2.95 13.30
CA GLU A 156 22.69 -2.05 13.40
C GLU A 156 21.35 -2.77 13.56
N GLU A 157 21.15 -3.91 12.88
CA GLU A 157 19.89 -4.66 12.93
C GLU A 157 19.74 -5.33 14.30
N MET A 158 20.83 -5.92 14.81
CA MET A 158 20.86 -6.42 16.19
C MET A 158 20.65 -5.32 17.23
N ARG A 159 21.22 -4.14 17.03
CA ARG A 159 20.98 -2.98 17.91
C ARG A 159 19.51 -2.59 17.92
N ARG A 160 18.88 -2.51 16.74
CA ARG A 160 17.43 -2.22 16.60
C ARG A 160 16.57 -3.23 17.34
N TYR A 161 16.89 -4.52 17.23
CA TYR A 161 16.23 -5.57 18.02
C TYR A 161 16.38 -5.37 19.52
N ARG A 162 17.62 -5.14 20.01
CA ARG A 162 17.88 -4.90 21.45
C ARG A 162 17.09 -3.71 21.99
N ILE A 163 17.07 -2.61 21.24
CA ILE A 163 16.31 -1.40 21.58
C ILE A 163 14.81 -1.70 21.66
N LEU A 164 14.24 -2.37 20.65
CA LEU A 164 12.82 -2.72 20.62
C LEU A 164 12.42 -3.65 21.78
N HIS A 165 13.23 -4.68 22.03
CA HIS A 165 13.00 -5.63 23.11
C HIS A 165 13.07 -4.94 24.48
N ALA A 166 14.09 -4.11 24.73
CA ALA A 166 14.22 -3.36 25.98
C ALA A 166 13.06 -2.38 26.20
N ALA A 167 12.60 -1.71 25.14
CA ALA A 167 11.52 -0.72 25.22
C ALA A 167 10.17 -1.36 25.60
N TYR A 168 9.80 -2.47 24.95
CA TYR A 168 8.42 -2.99 25.02
C TYR A 168 8.27 -4.34 25.73
N ILE A 169 9.28 -5.20 25.64
CA ILE A 169 9.14 -6.63 25.97
C ILE A 169 9.79 -6.97 27.31
N ALA A 170 10.97 -6.38 27.58
CA ALA A 170 11.69 -6.62 28.82
C ALA A 170 10.81 -6.32 30.05
N PRO A 171 10.87 -7.16 31.10
CA PRO A 171 10.04 -6.97 32.30
C PRO A 171 10.37 -5.67 33.02
N GLU A 172 11.65 -5.30 33.03
CA GLU A 172 12.12 -4.03 33.56
C GLU A 172 11.78 -2.87 32.61
N LYS A 173 11.11 -1.84 33.14
CA LYS A 173 10.83 -0.61 32.40
C LYS A 173 12.02 0.32 32.51
N LYS A 174 12.78 0.44 31.43
CA LYS A 174 13.88 1.41 31.29
C LYS A 174 13.41 2.64 30.53
N SER A 175 13.97 3.79 30.86
CA SER A 175 13.76 5.03 30.12
C SER A 175 14.44 4.96 28.74
N ALA A 176 13.96 5.77 27.79
CA ALA A 176 14.58 5.87 26.47
C ALA A 176 16.06 6.28 26.55
N GLU A 177 16.45 7.06 27.56
CA GLU A 177 17.83 7.51 27.76
C GLU A 177 18.74 6.40 28.27
N GLU A 178 18.25 5.55 29.18
CA GLU A 178 19.00 4.37 29.64
C GLU A 178 19.21 3.37 28.52
N ILE A 179 18.16 3.05 27.75
CA ILE A 179 18.26 2.11 26.63
C ILE A 179 19.22 2.64 25.55
N ALA A 180 19.17 3.96 25.28
CA ALA A 180 20.08 4.61 24.34
C ALA A 180 21.54 4.50 24.81
N ARG A 181 21.80 4.76 26.10
CA ARG A 181 23.13 4.65 26.72
C ARG A 181 23.67 3.22 26.66
N GLU A 182 22.85 2.23 27.01
CA GLU A 182 23.21 0.80 26.96
C GLU A 182 23.59 0.31 25.56
N ASN A 183 23.02 0.95 24.53
CA ASN A 183 23.31 0.63 23.13
C ASN A 183 24.30 1.60 22.47
N CYS A 184 24.92 2.49 23.26
CA CYS A 184 25.88 3.49 22.81
C CYS A 184 25.35 4.38 21.65
N VAL A 185 24.10 4.82 21.76
CA VAL A 185 23.46 5.70 20.75
C VAL A 185 22.85 6.94 21.40
N GLU A 186 22.69 8.00 20.60
CA GLU A 186 21.95 9.17 21.01
C GLU A 186 20.44 8.91 21.06
N LYS A 187 19.71 9.71 21.85
CA LYS A 187 18.25 9.65 21.98
C LYS A 187 17.53 9.77 20.63
N ARG A 188 18.04 10.59 19.71
CA ARG A 188 17.50 10.71 18.34
C ARG A 188 17.63 9.39 17.57
N THR A 189 18.79 8.75 17.67
CA THR A 189 19.07 7.46 17.02
C THR A 189 18.23 6.36 17.64
N TYR A 190 18.00 6.36 18.96
CA TYR A 190 17.07 5.44 19.62
C TYR A 190 15.68 5.47 18.99
N TYR A 191 15.05 6.64 18.85
CA TYR A 191 13.70 6.74 18.25
C TYR A 191 13.70 6.34 16.77
N SER A 192 14.76 6.69 16.03
CA SER A 192 14.94 6.29 14.64
C SER A 192 15.05 4.76 14.48
N ASP A 193 15.89 4.13 15.30
CA ASP A 193 16.10 2.68 15.29
C ASP A 193 14.85 1.92 15.74
N LEU A 194 14.14 2.43 16.75
CA LEU A 194 12.86 1.87 17.18
C LEU A 194 11.84 1.91 16.04
N GLY A 195 11.71 3.06 15.36
CA GLY A 195 10.83 3.19 14.19
C GLY A 195 11.21 2.27 13.03
N LYS A 196 12.51 2.02 12.82
CA LYS A 196 13.02 1.07 11.81
C LYS A 196 12.80 -0.38 12.21
N ALA A 197 12.83 -0.71 13.50
CA ALA A 197 12.62 -2.06 14.01
C ALA A 197 11.16 -2.50 13.91
N VAL A 198 10.22 -1.57 14.10
CA VAL A 198 8.77 -1.86 14.05
C VAL A 198 8.31 -2.24 12.63
N LYS A 199 8.95 -1.73 11.58
CA LYS A 199 8.56 -2.01 10.17
C LYS A 199 8.68 -3.50 9.80
N PRO A 200 9.85 -4.15 9.89
CA PRO A 200 9.97 -5.58 9.58
C PRO A 200 9.14 -6.43 10.54
N LEU A 201 9.02 -6.04 11.81
CA LEU A 201 8.18 -6.75 12.76
C LEU A 201 6.69 -6.69 12.40
N SER A 202 6.20 -5.55 11.91
CA SER A 202 4.83 -5.41 11.42
C SER A 202 4.56 -6.36 10.23
N ALA A 203 5.51 -6.47 9.31
CA ALA A 203 5.43 -7.42 8.20
C ALA A 203 5.43 -8.88 8.67
N LEU A 204 6.17 -9.22 9.73
CA LEU A 204 6.13 -10.56 10.32
C LEU A 204 4.78 -10.85 10.98
N ILE A 205 4.25 -9.90 11.76
CA ILE A 205 2.98 -10.07 12.49
C ILE A 205 1.78 -10.19 11.56
N PHE A 206 1.72 -9.41 10.48
CA PHE A 206 0.54 -9.31 9.61
C PHE A 206 0.74 -9.93 8.21
N GLY A 207 1.89 -10.57 7.97
CA GLY A 207 2.25 -11.18 6.68
C GLY A 207 2.79 -10.20 5.63
N ILE A 208 3.14 -10.76 4.45
CA ILE A 208 3.87 -10.09 3.34
C ILE A 208 3.12 -8.86 2.79
N ASP A 209 1.82 -8.74 3.03
CA ASP A 209 1.04 -7.53 2.78
C ASP A 209 1.54 -6.29 3.55
N GLY A 210 2.42 -6.48 4.55
CA GLY A 210 3.17 -5.42 5.25
C GLY A 210 4.52 -5.05 4.62
N ILE A 211 4.94 -5.70 3.53
CA ILE A 211 6.19 -5.41 2.83
C ILE A 211 5.89 -4.52 1.63
N ARG A 212 6.33 -3.26 1.71
CA ARG A 212 6.55 -2.48 0.49
C ARG A 212 7.82 -3.03 -0.16
N LEU A 213 7.65 -3.93 -1.14
CA LEU A 213 8.74 -4.29 -2.05
C LEU A 213 9.22 -2.96 -2.66
N ALA A 214 10.44 -2.59 -2.30
CA ALA A 214 11.10 -1.37 -2.74
C ALA A 214 11.54 -1.51 -4.20
#